data_AF-A0A1F4YQE4-F1
#
_entry.id   AF-A0A1F4YQE4-F1
#
_cell.length_a   1.000
_cell.length_b   1.000
_cell.length_c   1.000
_cell.angle_alpha   90.00
_cell.angle_beta   90.00
_cell.angle_gamma   90.00
#
_symmetry.space_group_name_H-M   'P 1'
#
loop_
_entity.id
_entity.type
_entity.pdbx_description
1 polymer ?
#
loop_
_entity_poly.entity_id
_entity_poly.type
_entity_poly.pdbx_seq_one_letter_code
_entity_poly.pdbx_strand_id
1 'polypeptide(L)'
;MNRRGGSRDKVIDYSPGMAILWRVAERVRGIAMKSAIPFFLICAIYPFNAIFPRTAIQGGDNINSATAITQLPFDSTGTTIGYIDDYDFDCPLASPGSPDVVYSYSPQFEAPVSVALCDADFDTKLYIFQNGPPNVIACSDDACGADGLKAAIFDVVLYPGNIYYFIIDGHGGAQGNYAFEISILPTQCDLQPPPNAVIEDEPTCYDNYNDISNAGCSTITWDTIQVNSIFFGTSGTFLYQGLETRDTDWMEFELDASQAIELEGMAEFDIMLMIIEQGSEQSPCDGFEILQWSTALACSALTIQAQLDAGRYWIWVGPSQFVGVECGAEYLFSLDALAPPCDYISGDINSDGFAGGIDVTYGIRYLKGGSAPPDSCNCPPIAFPFYAAGDVNGNCAFNGIDLTFFVGYLKGIQPTLRYCLDCPHAGMSSSPVPAVIPCQPPFLDEGGGSWQ
;
A
#
# COMPACT_ATOMS: atom_id res chain seq x y z
N MET A 1 61.39 50.13 34.54
CA MET A 1 62.04 50.13 35.87
C MET A 1 61.46 49.01 36.69
N ASN A 2 62.31 48.02 37.05
CA ASN A 2 62.35 47.23 38.30
C ASN A 2 61.01 46.80 38.96
N ARG A 3 60.76 45.55 39.36
CA ARG A 3 61.54 44.36 39.80
C ARG A 3 60.44 43.32 40.17
N ARG A 4 60.56 42.00 40.26
CA ARG A 4 61.59 40.94 40.38
C ARG A 4 60.82 39.63 40.08
N GLY A 5 61.38 38.67 39.35
CA GLY A 5 62.12 37.52 39.92
C GLY A 5 61.15 36.48 40.48
N GLY A 6 61.12 35.20 40.10
CA GLY A 6 62.04 34.30 39.41
C GLY A 6 61.57 32.89 39.84
N SER A 7 61.12 32.07 38.89
CA SER A 7 61.85 30.90 38.34
C SER A 7 62.21 29.82 39.37
N ARG A 8 61.63 28.64 39.16
CA ARG A 8 62.34 27.40 38.73
C ARG A 8 61.27 26.37 38.32
N ASP A 9 61.16 25.99 37.03
CA ASP A 9 61.97 24.98 36.32
C ASP A 9 61.76 23.59 36.94
N LYS A 10 61.25 22.54 36.27
CA LYS A 10 61.45 22.07 34.89
C LYS A 10 60.49 20.88 34.58
N VAL A 11 59.90 20.81 33.37
CA VAL A 11 60.09 19.77 32.29
C VAL A 11 59.09 18.58 32.40
N ILE A 12 58.31 18.12 31.39
CA ILE A 12 58.41 17.94 29.91
C ILE A 12 56.97 18.07 29.35
N ASP A 13 56.65 18.98 28.43
CA ASP A 13 56.60 18.94 26.95
C ASP A 13 55.44 18.15 26.27
N TYR A 14 54.90 18.81 25.24
CA TYR A 14 53.62 18.71 24.52
C TYR A 14 53.57 17.53 23.50
N SER A 15 52.44 17.10 22.91
CA SER A 15 51.54 17.90 22.06
C SER A 15 50.22 17.17 21.65
N PRO A 16 49.23 17.91 21.06
CA PRO A 16 47.79 17.67 21.14
C PRO A 16 47.04 17.56 19.78
N GLY A 17 45.70 17.50 19.81
CA GLY A 17 44.86 17.72 18.62
C GLY A 17 43.40 18.12 18.93
N MET A 18 43.12 19.45 18.85
CA MET A 18 41.89 20.15 18.36
C MET A 18 40.51 19.81 18.97
N ALA A 19 39.70 20.63 19.66
CA ALA A 19 39.43 22.08 19.80
C ALA A 19 38.20 22.66 19.02
N ILE A 20 37.11 22.92 19.78
CA ILE A 20 36.26 24.16 19.91
C ILE A 20 35.39 24.60 18.68
N LEU A 21 34.07 24.86 18.78
CA LEU A 21 33.34 26.11 19.17
C LEU A 21 31.81 25.87 19.06
N TRP A 22 30.90 26.43 19.88
CA TRP A 22 30.52 27.87 19.91
C TRP A 22 29.53 28.21 21.07
N ARG A 23 29.71 29.36 21.76
CA ARG A 23 28.70 30.10 22.56
C ARG A 23 29.12 31.59 22.64
N VAL A 24 28.29 32.53 22.17
CA VAL A 24 28.17 33.92 22.72
C VAL A 24 26.77 34.49 22.38
N ALA A 25 26.13 35.14 23.35
CA ALA A 25 24.88 35.90 23.22
C ALA A 25 25.09 37.35 23.75
N GLU A 26 24.60 38.38 23.04
CA GLU A 26 23.80 39.53 23.56
C GLU A 26 23.62 40.72 22.56
N ARG A 27 22.35 41.20 22.49
CA ARG A 27 21.80 42.57 22.30
C ARG A 27 22.14 43.48 21.09
N VAL A 28 21.12 43.71 20.23
CA VAL A 28 20.68 45.04 19.72
C VAL A 28 19.14 45.09 19.65
N ARG A 29 18.54 46.20 20.10
CA ARG A 29 17.09 46.48 20.08
C ARG A 29 16.64 47.08 18.74
N GLY A 30 15.50 46.62 18.23
CA GLY A 30 14.45 47.46 17.66
C GLY A 30 14.40 47.59 16.13
N ILE A 31 13.56 46.78 15.48
CA ILE A 31 12.58 47.17 14.45
C ILE A 31 11.52 46.05 14.43
N ALA A 32 10.26 46.45 14.38
CA ALA A 32 9.09 45.60 14.50
C ALA A 32 8.88 44.71 13.26
N MET A 33 8.67 43.41 13.47
CA MET A 33 7.83 42.58 12.60
C MET A 33 7.07 41.58 13.47
N LYS A 34 5.76 41.55 13.26
CA LYS A 34 4.78 40.80 14.03
C LYS A 34 4.92 39.30 13.73
N SER A 35 4.72 38.50 14.78
CA SER A 35 4.26 37.11 14.77
C SER A 35 5.22 36.03 14.26
N ALA A 36 6.00 35.47 15.18
CA ALA A 36 6.53 34.12 15.08
C ALA A 36 5.47 33.14 15.62
N ILE A 37 5.14 32.11 14.84
CA ILE A 37 4.46 30.90 15.29
C ILE A 37 5.57 29.91 15.70
N PRO A 38 5.64 29.43 16.95
CA PRO A 38 6.41 28.24 17.28
C PRO A 38 5.48 27.02 17.35
N PHE A 39 5.91 25.98 16.64
CA PHE A 39 5.58 24.58 16.90
C PHE A 39 5.79 24.24 18.38
N PHE A 40 4.77 23.73 19.07
CA PHE A 40 4.91 22.71 20.12
C PHE A 40 3.54 22.11 20.44
N LEU A 41 3.50 20.78 20.41
CA LEU A 41 2.55 19.89 21.11
C LEU A 41 1.04 20.09 20.85
N ILE A 42 0.46 19.24 19.99
CA ILE A 42 -0.90 18.74 20.22
C ILE A 42 -0.81 17.21 20.14
N CYS A 43 -0.74 16.61 21.32
CA CYS A 43 -1.13 15.22 21.53
C CYS A 43 -2.65 15.12 21.33
N ALA A 44 -3.05 14.00 20.74
CA ALA A 44 -4.40 13.55 20.43
C ALA A 44 -5.48 14.02 21.42
N ILE A 45 -6.26 15.00 20.98
CA ILE A 45 -7.71 15.00 21.17
C ILE A 45 -8.22 15.48 19.81
N TYR A 46 -8.72 14.58 18.97
CA TYR A 46 -9.53 15.02 17.83
C TYR A 46 -10.77 15.69 18.43
N PRO A 47 -11.00 17.00 18.28
CA PRO A 47 -12.37 17.46 18.32
C PRO A 47 -12.96 17.03 16.97
N PHE A 48 -13.86 16.05 17.01
CA PHE A 48 -14.96 15.99 16.04
C PHE A 48 -15.62 17.38 16.08
N ASN A 49 -15.21 18.27 15.16
CA ASN A 49 -15.85 19.53 14.77
C ASN A 49 -14.89 20.35 13.89
N ALA A 50 -14.30 19.73 12.86
CA ALA A 50 -13.96 20.49 11.68
C ALA A 50 -15.28 20.77 10.95
N ILE A 51 -15.84 21.97 11.12
CA ILE A 51 -16.99 22.45 10.33
C ILE A 51 -16.46 22.74 8.92
N PHE A 52 -16.20 21.68 8.15
CA PHE A 52 -16.23 21.79 6.71
C PHE A 52 -17.70 22.00 6.31
N PRO A 53 -18.04 22.96 5.44
CA PRO A 53 -19.40 23.08 4.95
C PRO A 53 -19.74 21.80 4.19
N ARG A 54 -20.61 20.96 4.75
CA ARG A 54 -21.14 19.78 4.05
C ARG A 54 -21.71 20.23 2.72
N THR A 55 -21.39 19.50 1.65
CA THR A 55 -21.94 19.84 0.34
C THR A 55 -23.39 19.34 0.29
N ALA A 56 -24.34 20.26 0.09
CA ALA A 56 -25.76 19.90 -0.06
C ALA A 56 -25.96 19.19 -1.41
N ILE A 57 -25.99 17.86 -1.38
CA ILE A 57 -26.22 16.98 -2.52
C ILE A 57 -27.53 16.26 -2.22
N GLN A 58 -28.61 16.80 -2.73
CA GLN A 58 -29.95 16.25 -2.53
C GLN A 58 -30.07 14.87 -3.20
N GLY A 59 -30.69 13.91 -2.50
CA GLY A 59 -30.95 12.58 -3.04
C GLY A 59 -32.10 12.51 -4.03
N GLY A 60 -32.24 11.36 -4.69
CA GLY A 60 -33.33 11.05 -5.60
C GLY A 60 -34.63 10.71 -4.88
N ASP A 61 -35.73 10.64 -5.60
CA ASP A 61 -37.06 10.29 -5.07
C ASP A 61 -37.20 8.77 -4.91
N ASN A 62 -36.63 8.02 -5.85
CA ASN A 62 -36.63 6.56 -5.86
C ASN A 62 -35.32 6.02 -6.44
N ILE A 63 -35.16 4.69 -6.42
CA ILE A 63 -33.98 4.01 -6.96
C ILE A 63 -33.63 4.37 -8.42
N ASN A 64 -34.62 4.77 -9.24
CA ASN A 64 -34.38 5.16 -10.65
C ASN A 64 -33.84 6.59 -10.78
N SER A 65 -34.05 7.41 -9.77
CA SER A 65 -33.59 8.81 -9.69
C SER A 65 -32.51 9.00 -8.62
N ALA A 66 -32.05 7.91 -8.00
CA ALA A 66 -31.10 7.90 -6.89
C ALA A 66 -29.84 8.70 -7.21
N THR A 67 -29.41 9.53 -6.27
CA THR A 67 -28.17 10.28 -6.44
C THR A 67 -26.98 9.35 -6.21
N ALA A 68 -26.10 9.24 -7.21
CA ALA A 68 -24.94 8.38 -7.15
C ALA A 68 -23.85 8.96 -6.25
N ILE A 69 -23.44 8.18 -5.25
CA ILE A 69 -22.25 8.41 -4.43
C ILE A 69 -21.05 7.93 -5.26
N THR A 70 -20.10 8.82 -5.52
CA THR A 70 -18.96 8.52 -6.41
C THR A 70 -17.71 8.08 -5.65
N GLN A 71 -17.64 8.37 -4.35
CA GLN A 71 -16.53 8.00 -3.48
C GLN A 71 -17.00 7.90 -2.02
N LEU A 72 -16.29 7.11 -1.25
CA LEU A 72 -16.40 7.05 0.20
C LEU A 72 -15.07 7.54 0.83
N PRO A 73 -15.06 8.09 2.06
CA PRO A 73 -16.25 8.44 2.86
C PRO A 73 -17.10 9.51 2.19
N PHE A 74 -18.37 9.59 2.56
CA PHE A 74 -19.35 10.49 1.97
C PHE A 74 -20.10 11.25 3.05
N ASP A 75 -20.26 12.56 2.88
CA ASP A 75 -21.11 13.39 3.71
C ASP A 75 -21.96 14.32 2.84
N SER A 76 -23.22 14.50 3.23
CA SER A 76 -24.13 15.42 2.57
C SER A 76 -25.23 15.94 3.49
N THR A 77 -25.97 16.93 3.00
CA THR A 77 -27.21 17.41 3.61
C THR A 77 -28.33 17.44 2.58
N GLY A 78 -29.56 17.23 3.03
CA GLY A 78 -30.75 17.24 2.19
C GLY A 78 -32.05 17.34 3.00
N THR A 79 -33.18 17.18 2.33
CA THR A 79 -34.51 17.13 2.96
C THR A 79 -35.40 16.09 2.31
N THR A 80 -36.25 15.43 3.11
CA THR A 80 -37.34 14.56 2.63
C THR A 80 -38.62 15.37 2.32
N ILE A 81 -38.67 16.66 2.64
CA ILE A 81 -39.86 17.49 2.40
C ILE A 81 -40.12 17.64 0.90
N GLY A 82 -41.32 17.22 0.47
CA GLY A 82 -41.77 17.34 -0.92
C GLY A 82 -41.44 16.13 -1.79
N TYR A 83 -40.88 15.07 -1.19
CA TYR A 83 -40.65 13.78 -1.82
C TYR A 83 -41.88 12.87 -1.70
N ILE A 84 -41.87 11.77 -2.45
CA ILE A 84 -42.91 10.74 -2.40
C ILE A 84 -42.50 9.65 -1.40
N ASP A 85 -43.50 9.11 -0.71
CA ASP A 85 -43.38 7.87 0.06
C ASP A 85 -43.48 6.69 -0.92
N ASP A 86 -42.32 6.12 -1.24
CA ASP A 86 -42.16 5.05 -2.23
C ASP A 86 -41.86 3.69 -1.55
N TYR A 87 -41.34 3.70 -0.32
CA TYR A 87 -40.82 2.53 0.37
C TYR A 87 -41.15 2.57 1.88
N ASP A 88 -41.77 1.49 2.38
CA ASP A 88 -42.14 1.35 3.79
C ASP A 88 -41.54 0.06 4.38
N PHE A 89 -40.23 0.02 4.62
CA PHE A 89 -39.63 -1.15 5.26
C PHE A 89 -39.86 -1.15 6.79
N ASP A 90 -40.29 -2.29 7.33
CA ASP A 90 -40.50 -2.49 8.77
C ASP A 90 -39.15 -2.67 9.48
N CYS A 91 -38.78 -1.72 10.36
CA CYS A 91 -37.49 -1.75 11.05
C CYS A 91 -37.57 -1.40 12.55
N PRO A 92 -37.91 -2.34 13.45
CA PRO A 92 -38.57 -3.64 13.24
C PRO A 92 -40.10 -3.54 13.29
N LEU A 93 -40.65 -2.35 13.53
CA LEU A 93 -42.08 -2.09 13.61
C LEU A 93 -42.56 -1.35 12.36
N ALA A 94 -43.81 -1.60 11.98
CA ALA A 94 -44.45 -0.90 10.88
C ALA A 94 -44.77 0.54 11.28
N SER A 95 -44.14 1.49 10.58
CA SER A 95 -44.32 2.93 10.77
C SER A 95 -44.34 3.66 9.41
N PRO A 96 -45.32 3.35 8.54
CA PRO A 96 -45.33 3.82 7.17
C PRO A 96 -45.78 5.27 7.03
N GLY A 97 -45.74 5.80 5.81
CA GLY A 97 -46.40 7.07 5.47
C GLY A 97 -45.44 8.26 5.34
N SER A 98 -44.15 8.01 5.20
CA SER A 98 -43.08 9.01 5.27
C SER A 98 -42.39 9.16 3.91
N PRO A 99 -42.10 10.38 3.45
CA PRO A 99 -41.35 10.58 2.21
C PRO A 99 -39.92 10.05 2.25
N ASP A 100 -39.50 9.41 1.16
CA ASP A 100 -38.17 8.83 1.03
C ASP A 100 -37.20 9.71 0.23
N VAL A 101 -35.91 9.59 0.53
CA VAL A 101 -34.83 10.10 -0.31
C VAL A 101 -33.78 9.02 -0.53
N VAL A 102 -33.34 8.86 -1.77
CA VAL A 102 -32.52 7.72 -2.20
C VAL A 102 -31.14 8.16 -2.72
N TYR A 103 -30.11 7.51 -2.17
CA TYR A 103 -28.74 7.53 -2.70
C TYR A 103 -28.35 6.15 -3.20
N SER A 104 -27.40 6.07 -4.13
CA SER A 104 -26.88 4.80 -4.65
C SER A 104 -25.35 4.75 -4.61
N TYR A 105 -24.77 3.57 -4.38
CA TYR A 105 -23.34 3.34 -4.40
C TYR A 105 -23.00 1.98 -5.01
N SER A 106 -22.01 1.95 -5.90
CA SER A 106 -21.46 0.73 -6.50
C SER A 106 -20.00 0.56 -6.07
N PRO A 107 -19.72 -0.21 -5.01
CA PRO A 107 -18.35 -0.41 -4.53
C PRO A 107 -17.46 -1.02 -5.62
N GLN A 108 -16.21 -0.54 -5.70
CA GLN A 108 -15.17 -1.15 -6.54
C GLN A 108 -14.43 -2.28 -5.80
N PHE A 109 -14.42 -2.22 -4.46
CA PHE A 109 -13.80 -3.18 -3.56
C PHE A 109 -14.73 -3.41 -2.37
N GLU A 110 -14.46 -4.45 -1.57
CA GLU A 110 -15.17 -4.65 -0.31
C GLU A 110 -15.03 -3.40 0.59
N ALA A 111 -16.15 -2.90 1.08
CA ALA A 111 -16.22 -1.66 1.84
C ALA A 111 -17.07 -1.85 3.11
N PRO A 112 -16.46 -2.11 4.28
CA PRO A 112 -17.16 -2.04 5.56
C PRO A 112 -17.45 -0.57 5.89
N VAL A 113 -18.72 -0.25 6.13
CA VAL A 113 -19.16 1.13 6.36
C VAL A 113 -20.05 1.25 7.59
N SER A 114 -20.05 2.45 8.17
CA SER A 114 -21.09 2.89 9.09
C SER A 114 -21.81 4.10 8.51
N VAL A 115 -23.14 4.09 8.59
CA VAL A 115 -24.04 5.07 7.98
C VAL A 115 -24.84 5.76 9.07
N ALA A 116 -24.94 7.09 9.04
CA ALA A 116 -25.58 7.85 10.12
C ALA A 116 -26.44 9.03 9.63
N LEU A 117 -27.52 9.28 10.36
CA LEU A 117 -28.42 10.43 10.22
C LEU A 117 -28.52 11.26 11.52
N CYS A 118 -27.49 11.22 12.37
CA CYS A 118 -27.54 11.70 13.75
C CYS A 118 -27.82 13.21 13.91
N ASP A 119 -27.56 14.00 12.87
CA ASP A 119 -27.81 15.44 12.83
C ASP A 119 -29.11 15.81 12.08
N ALA A 120 -30.06 14.88 11.89
CA ALA A 120 -31.37 15.20 11.31
C ALA A 120 -32.32 15.88 12.32
N ASP A 121 -33.29 16.65 11.81
CA ASP A 121 -34.25 17.42 12.62
C ASP A 121 -35.61 16.72 12.82
N PHE A 122 -35.72 15.46 12.39
CA PHE A 122 -36.93 14.63 12.48
C PHE A 122 -36.61 13.20 12.93
N ASP A 123 -37.64 12.42 13.23
CA ASP A 123 -37.53 11.00 13.59
C ASP A 123 -37.23 10.18 12.32
N THR A 124 -36.04 9.59 12.21
CA THR A 124 -35.54 9.04 10.93
C THR A 124 -35.54 7.52 10.89
N LYS A 125 -35.85 6.99 9.71
CA LYS A 125 -35.61 5.60 9.34
C LYS A 125 -34.52 5.54 8.26
N LEU A 126 -33.72 4.49 8.32
CA LEU A 126 -32.67 4.21 7.34
C LEU A 126 -32.66 2.73 7.00
N TYR A 127 -32.60 2.39 5.72
CA TYR A 127 -32.39 1.01 5.30
C TYR A 127 -31.66 0.93 3.95
N ILE A 128 -31.02 -0.21 3.72
CA ILE A 128 -30.13 -0.41 2.57
C ILE A 128 -30.66 -1.56 1.73
N PHE A 129 -31.03 -1.28 0.48
CA PHE A 129 -31.31 -2.32 -0.51
C PHE A 129 -30.04 -2.75 -1.24
N GLN A 130 -29.84 -4.05 -1.42
CA GLN A 130 -28.82 -4.61 -2.32
C GLN A 130 -29.46 -5.08 -3.63
N ASN A 131 -29.00 -4.53 -4.75
CA ASN A 131 -29.51 -4.77 -6.11
C ASN A 131 -30.99 -4.41 -6.29
N GLY A 132 -31.46 -3.44 -5.50
CA GLY A 132 -32.82 -2.92 -5.51
C GLY A 132 -33.78 -3.61 -4.54
N PRO A 133 -35.00 -3.06 -4.37
CA PRO A 133 -36.03 -3.63 -3.52
C PRO A 133 -36.51 -4.99 -4.04
N PRO A 134 -36.96 -5.90 -3.16
CA PRO A 134 -37.14 -5.70 -1.71
C PRO A 134 -35.96 -6.18 -0.85
N ASN A 135 -34.77 -6.37 -1.42
CA ASN A 135 -33.66 -7.05 -0.74
C ASN A 135 -32.92 -6.12 0.24
N VAL A 136 -33.42 -6.00 1.47
CA VAL A 136 -32.80 -5.21 2.54
C VAL A 136 -31.70 -5.99 3.24
N ILE A 137 -30.51 -5.40 3.38
CA ILE A 137 -29.37 -6.01 4.09
C ILE A 137 -29.17 -5.46 5.49
N ALA A 138 -29.65 -4.23 5.76
CA ALA A 138 -29.53 -3.56 7.04
C ALA A 138 -30.58 -2.46 7.15
N CYS A 139 -31.04 -2.20 8.37
CA CYS A 139 -31.97 -1.11 8.67
C CYS A 139 -31.76 -0.58 10.09
N SER A 140 -32.19 0.66 10.36
CA SER A 140 -32.26 1.29 11.68
C SER A 140 -33.37 2.34 11.72
N ASP A 141 -33.89 2.60 12.92
CA ASP A 141 -34.87 3.66 13.25
C ASP A 141 -34.29 4.54 14.38
N ASP A 142 -34.13 3.95 15.57
CA ASP A 142 -33.58 4.63 16.76
C ASP A 142 -32.16 4.15 17.11
N ALA A 143 -31.13 4.97 16.86
CA ALA A 143 -29.74 4.62 17.20
C ALA A 143 -28.88 5.77 17.77
N CYS A 144 -29.10 7.01 17.33
CA CYS A 144 -28.29 8.16 17.72
C CYS A 144 -29.08 9.48 17.80
N GLY A 145 -28.38 10.62 17.85
CA GLY A 145 -28.97 11.93 18.10
C GLY A 145 -29.20 12.20 19.59
N ALA A 146 -29.35 13.47 19.98
CA ALA A 146 -29.53 13.85 21.37
C ALA A 146 -30.86 13.35 21.98
N ASP A 147 -31.85 13.06 21.12
CA ASP A 147 -33.15 12.50 21.46
C ASP A 147 -33.21 10.97 21.34
N GLY A 148 -32.21 10.34 20.71
CA GLY A 148 -32.18 8.90 20.44
C GLY A 148 -33.05 8.45 19.27
N LEU A 149 -33.66 9.39 18.53
CA LEU A 149 -34.65 9.13 17.48
C LEU A 149 -34.06 9.27 16.07
N LYS A 150 -32.78 8.93 15.90
CA LYS A 150 -32.09 9.05 14.61
C LYS A 150 -31.48 7.72 14.24
N ALA A 151 -31.65 7.32 12.99
CA ALA A 151 -31.12 6.08 12.49
C ALA A 151 -29.61 6.14 12.26
N ALA A 152 -28.95 5.02 12.59
CA ALA A 152 -27.57 4.74 12.23
C ALA A 152 -27.38 3.23 12.06
N ILE A 153 -26.67 2.83 11.01
CA ILE A 153 -26.33 1.44 10.72
C ILE A 153 -24.82 1.31 10.87
N PHE A 154 -24.36 0.37 11.69
CA PHE A 154 -22.94 0.14 11.94
C PHE A 154 -22.50 -1.17 11.31
N ASP A 155 -21.24 -1.20 10.86
CA ASP A 155 -20.54 -2.42 10.44
C ASP A 155 -21.28 -3.23 9.36
N VAL A 156 -21.74 -2.54 8.31
CA VAL A 156 -22.33 -3.19 7.13
C VAL A 156 -21.29 -3.28 6.02
N VAL A 157 -21.08 -4.48 5.50
CA VAL A 157 -20.10 -4.74 4.42
C VAL A 157 -20.77 -4.65 3.06
N LEU A 158 -20.26 -3.77 2.20
CA LEU A 158 -20.70 -3.61 0.81
C LEU A 158 -19.71 -4.31 -0.13
N TYR A 159 -20.18 -5.24 -0.95
CA TYR A 159 -19.36 -6.07 -1.83
C TYR A 159 -19.38 -5.59 -3.28
N PRO A 160 -18.24 -5.64 -4.01
CA PRO A 160 -18.18 -5.28 -5.43
C PRO A 160 -19.11 -6.15 -6.27
N GLY A 161 -19.54 -5.61 -7.42
CA GLY A 161 -20.49 -6.28 -8.32
C GLY A 161 -21.96 -6.12 -7.91
N ASN A 162 -22.25 -5.44 -6.81
CA ASN A 162 -23.58 -5.05 -6.39
C ASN A 162 -23.77 -3.53 -6.47
N ILE A 163 -25.02 -3.10 -6.57
CA ILE A 163 -25.42 -1.71 -6.31
C ILE A 163 -26.21 -1.66 -5.02
N TYR A 164 -25.87 -0.71 -4.15
CA TYR A 164 -26.53 -0.49 -2.87
C TYR A 164 -27.32 0.81 -2.92
N TYR A 165 -28.56 0.78 -2.44
CA TYR A 165 -29.42 1.96 -2.34
C TYR A 165 -29.68 2.26 -0.87
N PHE A 166 -29.30 3.46 -0.43
CA PHE A 166 -29.56 3.96 0.92
C PHE A 166 -30.85 4.76 0.89
N ILE A 167 -31.85 4.30 1.65
CA ILE A 167 -33.15 4.94 1.74
C ILE A 167 -33.23 5.70 3.05
N ILE A 168 -33.30 7.02 2.95
CA ILE A 168 -33.53 7.93 4.07
C ILE A 168 -35.03 8.20 4.13
N ASP A 169 -35.63 7.82 5.23
CA ASP A 169 -37.07 7.82 5.46
C ASP A 169 -37.36 8.42 6.85
N GLY A 170 -38.63 8.55 7.25
CA GLY A 170 -39.05 9.01 8.56
C GLY A 170 -39.94 8.00 9.29
N HIS A 171 -39.97 8.07 10.62
CA HIS A 171 -40.89 7.26 11.40
C HIS A 171 -42.32 7.84 11.36
N GLY A 172 -43.30 7.07 10.87
CA GLY A 172 -44.73 7.36 11.07
C GLY A 172 -45.23 8.69 10.48
N GLY A 173 -44.74 9.06 9.30
CA GLY A 173 -45.05 10.31 8.60
C GLY A 173 -44.10 11.48 8.93
N ALA A 174 -43.04 11.24 9.69
CA ALA A 174 -42.01 12.24 9.94
C ALA A 174 -41.24 12.59 8.66
N GLN A 175 -40.86 13.86 8.53
CA GLN A 175 -40.06 14.38 7.42
C GLN A 175 -39.34 15.64 7.87
N GLY A 176 -38.23 15.96 7.22
CA GLY A 176 -37.42 17.10 7.64
C GLY A 176 -36.11 17.21 6.88
N ASN A 177 -35.16 17.94 7.46
CA ASN A 177 -33.80 18.05 6.97
C ASN A 177 -32.92 17.00 7.66
N TYR A 178 -31.95 16.47 6.91
CA TYR A 178 -30.99 15.50 7.42
C TYR A 178 -29.56 15.90 7.04
N ALA A 179 -28.61 15.42 7.84
CA ALA A 179 -27.22 15.24 7.42
C ALA A 179 -26.97 13.75 7.26
N PHE A 180 -26.49 13.34 6.08
CA PHE A 180 -26.25 11.96 5.71
C PHE A 180 -24.75 11.70 5.68
N GLU A 181 -24.31 10.70 6.42
CA GLU A 181 -22.90 10.31 6.52
C GLU A 181 -22.72 8.83 6.22
N ILE A 182 -21.69 8.53 5.43
CA ILE A 182 -21.14 7.19 5.27
C ILE A 182 -19.65 7.29 5.59
N SER A 183 -19.27 6.68 6.70
CA SER A 183 -17.88 6.49 7.10
C SER A 183 -17.40 5.12 6.65
N ILE A 184 -16.18 5.06 6.11
CA ILE A 184 -15.49 3.79 5.90
C ILE A 184 -14.94 3.36 7.26
N LEU A 185 -15.29 2.15 7.70
CA LEU A 185 -14.52 1.52 8.76
C LEU A 185 -13.19 1.10 8.13
N PRO A 186 -12.04 1.33 8.79
CA PRO A 186 -10.82 0.71 8.31
C PRO A 186 -11.11 -0.77 8.15
N THR A 187 -11.03 -1.28 6.91
CA THR A 187 -10.94 -2.72 6.67
C THR A 187 -9.84 -3.19 7.60
N GLN A 188 -10.16 -4.11 8.51
CA GLN A 188 -9.09 -4.84 9.17
C GLN A 188 -8.24 -5.41 8.05
N CYS A 189 -6.96 -5.04 7.98
CA CYS A 189 -6.02 -5.90 7.27
C CYS A 189 -6.20 -7.26 7.94
N ASP A 190 -6.62 -8.25 7.18
CA ASP A 190 -6.55 -9.64 7.61
C ASP A 190 -5.56 -10.27 6.64
N LEU A 191 -4.29 -10.30 7.05
CA LEU A 191 -3.22 -10.79 6.20
C LEU A 191 -3.20 -12.30 6.30
N GLN A 192 -3.49 -12.99 5.21
CA GLN A 192 -3.43 -14.45 5.20
C GLN A 192 -2.11 -14.93 4.58
N PRO A 193 -1.39 -15.88 5.21
CA PRO A 193 -0.16 -16.40 4.65
C PRO A 193 -0.43 -17.11 3.32
N PRO A 194 0.27 -16.74 2.23
CA PRO A 194 0.14 -17.48 0.98
C PRO A 194 0.68 -18.91 1.15
N PRO A 195 0.20 -19.90 0.36
CA PRO A 195 0.53 -21.32 0.57
C PRO A 195 2.02 -21.69 0.57
N ASN A 196 2.89 -20.84 0.04
CA ASN A 196 4.34 -21.06 -0.05
C ASN A 196 5.15 -20.05 0.77
N ALA A 197 4.51 -19.28 1.65
CA ALA A 197 5.24 -18.38 2.54
C ALA A 197 6.11 -19.18 3.51
N VAL A 198 7.31 -18.66 3.74
CA VAL A 198 8.10 -18.98 4.93
C VAL A 198 7.37 -18.36 6.10
N ILE A 199 6.90 -19.20 7.02
CA ILE A 199 6.19 -18.77 8.21
C ILE A 199 7.23 -18.58 9.31
N GLU A 200 7.19 -17.43 9.95
CA GLU A 200 7.94 -17.15 11.16
C GLU A 200 7.61 -18.14 12.28
N ASP A 201 8.64 -18.56 13.04
CA ASP A 201 8.48 -19.45 14.19
C ASP A 201 8.85 -18.71 15.49
N GLU A 202 8.14 -17.61 15.76
CA GLU A 202 8.33 -16.75 16.92
C GLU A 202 7.09 -16.73 17.84
N PRO A 203 7.26 -16.75 19.17
CA PRO A 203 6.15 -16.49 20.09
C PRO A 203 5.70 -15.02 20.00
N THR A 204 4.40 -14.80 19.91
CA THR A 204 3.80 -13.45 19.99
C THR A 204 4.35 -12.63 21.15
N CYS A 205 4.78 -11.40 20.88
CA CYS A 205 5.30 -10.50 21.91
C CYS A 205 4.27 -10.21 23.03
N TYR A 206 4.76 -9.69 24.15
CA TYR A 206 3.96 -9.24 25.29
C TYR A 206 4.81 -8.33 26.19
N ASP A 207 4.20 -7.69 27.19
CA ASP A 207 4.96 -6.85 28.13
C ASP A 207 6.03 -7.65 28.89
N ASN A 208 7.28 -7.17 28.80
CA ASN A 208 8.50 -7.81 29.27
C ASN A 208 8.86 -9.09 28.51
N TYR A 209 8.38 -9.22 27.27
CA TYR A 209 8.90 -10.16 26.30
C TYR A 209 10.40 -9.94 26.14
N ASN A 210 11.16 -11.04 26.14
CA ASN A 210 12.59 -11.02 25.91
C ASN A 210 12.83 -11.51 24.49
N ASP A 211 12.82 -10.56 23.58
CA ASP A 211 13.04 -10.73 22.15
C ASP A 211 14.44 -11.34 21.90
N ILE A 212 14.46 -12.65 21.65
CA ILE A 212 15.66 -13.47 21.41
C ILE A 212 15.59 -14.26 20.10
N SER A 213 14.40 -14.39 19.53
CA SER A 213 14.22 -14.86 18.16
C SER A 213 14.52 -13.66 17.27
N ASN A 214 15.20 -13.86 16.14
CA ASN A 214 15.45 -12.86 15.09
C ASN A 214 15.76 -11.38 15.47
N ALA A 215 16.15 -11.06 16.72
CA ALA A 215 16.28 -9.70 17.27
C ALA A 215 17.51 -8.92 16.75
N GLY A 216 18.17 -9.45 15.74
CA GLY A 216 19.35 -8.89 15.09
C GLY A 216 20.50 -8.68 16.05
N CYS A 217 21.06 -7.48 16.02
CA CYS A 217 22.23 -7.12 16.81
C CYS A 217 21.98 -6.99 18.32
N SER A 218 20.72 -7.07 18.77
CA SER A 218 20.39 -7.07 20.20
C SER A 218 20.79 -8.38 20.87
N THR A 219 20.61 -9.51 20.18
CA THR A 219 20.89 -10.86 20.72
C THR A 219 21.78 -11.71 19.81
N ILE A 220 22.20 -11.16 18.66
CA ILE A 220 22.95 -11.85 17.59
C ILE A 220 22.14 -13.06 17.07
N THR A 221 20.92 -12.80 16.63
CA THR A 221 20.00 -13.79 16.07
C THR A 221 19.25 -13.21 14.87
N TRP A 222 18.95 -14.06 13.89
CA TRP A 222 18.22 -13.72 12.67
C TRP A 222 17.68 -15.01 12.05
N ASP A 223 16.60 -14.90 11.31
CA ASP A 223 16.10 -15.99 10.48
C ASP A 223 16.80 -16.02 9.12
N THR A 224 16.69 -17.13 8.39
CA THR A 224 17.23 -17.23 7.02
C THR A 224 16.09 -17.17 6.03
N ILE A 225 16.25 -16.33 5.00
CA ILE A 225 15.32 -16.24 3.88
C ILE A 225 16.04 -16.45 2.55
N GLN A 226 15.34 -17.03 1.57
CA GLN A 226 15.87 -17.23 0.23
C GLN A 226 15.35 -16.16 -0.72
N VAL A 227 16.15 -15.77 -1.70
CA VAL A 227 15.69 -14.88 -2.76
C VAL A 227 14.64 -15.59 -3.61
N ASN A 228 13.62 -14.84 -4.04
CA ASN A 228 12.37 -15.28 -4.65
C ASN A 228 11.48 -16.08 -3.69
N SER A 229 11.33 -15.59 -2.46
CA SER A 229 10.42 -16.16 -1.48
C SER A 229 9.58 -15.08 -0.79
N ILE A 230 8.49 -15.52 -0.17
CA ILE A 230 7.60 -14.67 0.62
C ILE A 230 7.78 -15.09 2.08
N PHE A 231 7.88 -14.12 2.97
CA PHE A 231 7.89 -14.32 4.41
C PHE A 231 6.60 -13.79 5.02
N PHE A 232 6.08 -14.49 6.01
CA PHE A 232 4.90 -14.11 6.77
C PHE A 232 5.22 -14.22 8.25
N GLY A 233 5.04 -13.12 8.98
CA GLY A 233 5.40 -13.01 10.39
C GLY A 233 4.42 -12.16 11.18
N THR A 234 4.70 -12.04 12.46
CA THR A 234 3.93 -11.21 13.39
C THR A 234 4.86 -10.29 14.17
N SER A 235 4.39 -9.10 14.50
CA SER A 235 5.19 -8.12 15.24
C SER A 235 4.31 -7.38 16.24
N GLY A 236 4.88 -6.37 16.90
CA GLY A 236 4.13 -5.53 17.82
C GLY A 236 4.97 -4.52 18.59
N THR A 237 4.28 -3.74 19.44
CA THR A 237 4.92 -2.83 20.39
C THR A 237 4.58 -3.25 21.81
N PHE A 238 5.56 -3.21 22.71
CA PHE A 238 5.39 -3.68 24.07
C PHE A 238 6.31 -2.94 25.06
N LEU A 239 6.01 -3.06 26.35
CA LEU A 239 6.86 -2.50 27.40
C LEU A 239 7.92 -3.50 27.86
N TYR A 240 9.19 -3.22 27.64
CA TYR A 240 10.29 -3.98 28.25
C TYR A 240 10.87 -3.22 29.44
N GLN A 241 10.68 -3.76 30.65
CA GLN A 241 11.09 -3.11 31.90
C GLN A 241 10.53 -1.68 32.07
N GLY A 242 9.32 -1.45 31.55
CA GLY A 242 8.64 -0.16 31.60
C GLY A 242 9.11 0.87 30.58
N LEU A 243 9.89 0.45 29.58
CA LEU A 243 10.26 1.27 28.42
C LEU A 243 9.58 0.73 27.17
N GLU A 244 9.05 1.64 26.35
CA GLU A 244 8.45 1.31 25.06
C GLU A 244 9.52 0.73 24.13
N THR A 245 9.23 -0.45 23.60
CA THR A 245 10.04 -1.14 22.60
C THR A 245 9.12 -1.74 21.53
N ARG A 246 9.73 -2.37 20.55
CA ARG A 246 9.06 -3.08 19.46
C ARG A 246 9.72 -4.42 19.24
N ASP A 247 8.92 -5.35 18.76
CA ASP A 247 9.38 -6.59 18.15
C ASP A 247 10.07 -6.24 16.84
N THR A 248 11.22 -6.84 16.57
CA THR A 248 11.95 -6.55 15.32
C THR A 248 12.52 -7.80 14.70
N ASP A 249 12.14 -8.02 13.45
CA ASP A 249 12.46 -9.28 12.80
C ASP A 249 13.59 -9.04 11.79
N TRP A 250 14.71 -9.72 12.02
CA TRP A 250 15.88 -9.68 11.15
C TRP A 250 15.98 -10.98 10.37
N MET A 251 16.04 -10.87 9.04
CA MET A 251 16.19 -12.02 8.14
C MET A 251 17.48 -11.88 7.32
N GLU A 252 18.30 -12.92 7.28
CA GLU A 252 19.52 -13.02 6.50
C GLU A 252 19.28 -13.67 5.14
N PHE A 253 19.87 -13.08 4.10
CA PHE A 253 19.97 -13.67 2.77
C PHE A 253 21.36 -13.44 2.17
N GLU A 254 21.74 -14.29 1.21
CA GLU A 254 23.05 -14.26 0.56
C GLU A 254 22.91 -14.12 -0.95
N LEU A 255 23.86 -13.42 -1.55
CA LEU A 255 23.99 -13.27 -2.99
C LEU A 255 25.36 -13.80 -3.45
N ASP A 256 25.34 -14.70 -4.43
CA ASP A 256 26.55 -15.24 -5.05
C ASP A 256 27.16 -14.32 -6.11
N ALA A 257 26.40 -13.32 -6.57
CA ALA A 257 26.76 -12.38 -7.62
C ALA A 257 26.02 -11.05 -7.45
N SER A 258 26.50 -10.02 -8.14
CA SER A 258 25.80 -8.72 -8.17
C SER A 258 24.40 -8.88 -8.77
N GLN A 259 23.38 -8.43 -8.04
CA GLN A 259 21.98 -8.70 -8.30
C GLN A 259 21.13 -7.50 -7.83
N ALA A 260 20.18 -7.08 -8.67
CA ALA A 260 19.15 -6.14 -8.27
C ALA A 260 18.10 -6.89 -7.43
N ILE A 261 17.79 -6.37 -6.25
CA ILE A 261 16.81 -6.94 -5.32
C ILE A 261 15.65 -5.97 -5.14
N GLU A 262 14.45 -6.52 -5.14
CA GLU A 262 13.21 -5.85 -4.75
C GLU A 262 12.68 -6.48 -3.46
N LEU A 263 12.25 -5.62 -2.55
CA LEU A 263 11.57 -6.00 -1.32
C LEU A 263 10.22 -5.27 -1.32
N GLU A 264 9.13 -6.03 -1.37
CA GLU A 264 7.76 -5.52 -1.28
C GLU A 264 7.10 -6.07 -0.02
N GLY A 265 6.49 -5.22 0.81
CA GLY A 265 5.81 -5.68 2.01
C GLY A 265 4.59 -4.87 2.41
N MET A 266 3.81 -5.44 3.32
CA MET A 266 2.57 -4.88 3.86
C MET A 266 2.36 -5.43 5.28
N ALA A 267 1.74 -4.64 6.16
CA ALA A 267 1.42 -5.06 7.52
C ALA A 267 0.08 -4.48 7.99
N GLU A 268 -0.46 -5.06 9.06
CA GLU A 268 -1.60 -4.52 9.82
C GLU A 268 -1.26 -3.23 10.59
N PHE A 269 0.01 -2.83 10.60
CA PHE A 269 0.55 -1.65 11.25
C PHE A 269 1.38 -0.80 10.28
N ASP A 270 1.78 0.40 10.69
CA ASP A 270 2.69 1.24 9.90
C ASP A 270 4.07 0.57 9.81
N ILE A 271 4.29 -0.17 8.72
CA ILE A 271 5.47 -0.99 8.47
C ILE A 271 6.70 -0.13 8.16
N MET A 272 7.85 -0.58 8.64
CA MET A 272 9.16 -0.13 8.18
C MET A 272 9.94 -1.32 7.63
N LEU A 273 10.57 -1.13 6.46
CA LEU A 273 11.44 -2.14 5.84
C LEU A 273 12.83 -1.54 5.62
N MET A 274 13.87 -2.34 5.83
CA MET A 274 15.25 -1.97 5.50
C MET A 274 16.00 -3.11 4.80
N ILE A 275 16.93 -2.74 3.93
CA ILE A 275 17.99 -3.61 3.40
C ILE A 275 19.30 -3.14 4.04
N ILE A 276 20.01 -4.07 4.68
CA ILE A 276 21.21 -3.79 5.48
C ILE A 276 22.36 -4.67 4.98
N GLU A 277 23.49 -4.08 4.66
CA GLU A 277 24.74 -4.81 4.41
C GLU A 277 25.38 -5.17 5.75
N GLN A 278 25.76 -6.44 5.91
CA GLN A 278 26.40 -6.90 7.14
C GLN A 278 27.82 -6.34 7.30
N GLY A 279 28.26 -6.26 8.55
CA GLY A 279 29.67 -6.10 8.88
C GLY A 279 30.51 -7.31 8.50
N SER A 280 31.73 -7.39 9.04
CA SER A 280 32.61 -8.54 8.78
C SER A 280 32.02 -9.86 9.27
N GLU A 281 32.36 -11.00 8.63
CA GLU A 281 31.88 -12.33 9.09
C GLU A 281 32.18 -12.64 10.56
N GLN A 282 33.27 -12.11 11.12
CA GLN A 282 33.64 -12.34 12.51
C GLN A 282 32.92 -11.40 13.49
N SER A 283 32.35 -10.31 12.98
CA SER A 283 31.58 -9.34 13.76
C SER A 283 30.55 -8.67 12.84
N PRO A 284 29.43 -9.35 12.54
CA PRO A 284 28.47 -8.88 11.53
C PRO A 284 27.73 -7.62 11.98
N CYS A 285 27.65 -7.39 13.30
CA CYS A 285 27.07 -6.18 13.88
C CYS A 285 28.06 -5.00 13.99
N ASP A 286 29.34 -5.19 13.67
CA ASP A 286 30.32 -4.10 13.61
C ASP A 286 30.46 -3.60 12.17
N GLY A 287 30.06 -2.34 11.93
CA GLY A 287 30.24 -1.69 10.64
C GLY A 287 29.23 -2.11 9.56
N PHE A 288 28.06 -2.63 9.96
CA PHE A 288 26.92 -2.80 9.05
C PHE A 288 26.46 -1.44 8.48
N GLU A 289 25.86 -1.46 7.30
CA GLU A 289 25.35 -0.27 6.61
C GLU A 289 23.89 -0.44 6.21
N ILE A 290 23.04 0.53 6.55
CA ILE A 290 21.65 0.56 6.06
C ILE A 290 21.68 1.13 4.63
N LEU A 291 21.47 0.26 3.65
CA LEU A 291 21.55 0.62 2.23
C LEU A 291 20.27 1.29 1.73
N GLN A 292 19.13 0.79 2.18
CA GLN A 292 17.82 1.26 1.76
C GLN A 292 16.82 1.08 2.88
N TRP A 293 15.88 2.03 3.02
CA TRP A 293 14.76 1.89 3.94
C TRP A 293 13.59 2.79 3.53
N SER A 294 12.39 2.39 3.94
CA SER A 294 11.20 3.22 3.79
C SER A 294 10.11 2.77 4.78
N THR A 295 9.01 3.51 4.83
CA THR A 295 7.85 3.22 5.68
C THR A 295 6.57 3.36 4.87
N ALA A 296 5.55 2.56 5.20
CA ALA A 296 4.19 2.73 4.71
C ALA A 296 3.20 2.72 5.87
N LEU A 297 2.02 3.29 5.63
CA LEU A 297 0.91 3.18 6.58
C LEU A 297 0.40 1.73 6.61
N ALA A 298 -0.27 1.35 7.70
CA ALA A 298 -1.00 0.10 7.79
C ALA A 298 -1.82 -0.17 6.51
N CYS A 299 -1.80 -1.42 6.04
CA CYS A 299 -2.50 -1.89 4.84
C CYS A 299 -2.11 -1.18 3.53
N SER A 300 -0.94 -0.55 3.49
CA SER A 300 -0.38 0.02 2.26
C SER A 300 0.88 -0.75 1.87
N ALA A 301 0.98 -1.13 0.60
CA ALA A 301 2.18 -1.76 0.08
C ALA A 301 3.39 -0.80 0.15
N LEU A 302 4.54 -1.36 0.49
CA LEU A 302 5.83 -0.70 0.57
C LEU A 302 6.82 -1.44 -0.32
N THR A 303 7.39 -0.76 -1.33
CA THR A 303 8.42 -1.33 -2.18
C THR A 303 9.73 -0.57 -2.02
N ILE A 304 10.82 -1.30 -1.81
CA ILE A 304 12.18 -0.77 -1.86
C ILE A 304 13.07 -1.65 -2.74
N GLN A 305 14.01 -1.02 -3.45
CA GLN A 305 14.94 -1.71 -4.35
C GLN A 305 16.38 -1.30 -4.07
N ALA A 306 17.30 -2.22 -4.29
CA ALA A 306 18.74 -1.98 -4.22
C ALA A 306 19.50 -2.85 -5.22
N GLN A 307 20.55 -2.28 -5.84
CA GLN A 307 21.57 -3.06 -6.54
C GLN A 307 22.61 -3.49 -5.51
N LEU A 308 22.73 -4.80 -5.30
CA LEU A 308 23.61 -5.39 -4.30
C LEU A 308 24.71 -6.19 -5.00
N ASP A 309 25.91 -6.20 -4.44
CA ASP A 309 26.99 -7.06 -4.91
C ASP A 309 26.90 -8.45 -4.27
N ALA A 310 27.82 -9.36 -4.61
CA ALA A 310 27.91 -10.64 -3.92
C ALA A 310 28.26 -10.41 -2.43
N GLY A 311 27.47 -10.96 -1.52
CA GLY A 311 27.59 -10.68 -0.09
C GLY A 311 26.45 -11.24 0.75
N ARG A 312 26.50 -10.97 2.06
CA ARG A 312 25.43 -11.28 3.01
C ARG A 312 24.74 -10.00 3.43
N TYR A 313 23.42 -10.07 3.51
CA TYR A 313 22.56 -8.93 3.78
C TYR A 313 21.52 -9.32 4.83
N TRP A 314 20.99 -8.32 5.54
CA TRP A 314 19.81 -8.46 6.37
C TRP A 314 18.65 -7.66 5.79
N ILE A 315 17.46 -8.19 5.99
CA ILE A 315 16.21 -7.44 5.94
C ILE A 315 15.83 -7.15 7.39
N TRP A 316 15.43 -5.91 7.64
CA TRP A 316 14.79 -5.52 8.89
C TRP A 316 13.32 -5.23 8.61
N VAL A 317 12.41 -5.79 9.40
CA VAL A 317 10.97 -5.49 9.37
C VAL A 317 10.44 -5.27 10.78
N GLY A 318 9.39 -4.46 10.89
CA GLY A 318 8.69 -4.22 12.14
C GLY A 318 7.99 -2.87 12.17
N PRO A 319 7.34 -2.52 13.28
CA PRO A 319 6.66 -1.24 13.47
C PRO A 319 7.59 -0.05 13.27
N SER A 320 7.17 0.92 12.46
CA SER A 320 7.85 2.22 12.33
C SER A 320 7.76 3.05 13.62
N GLN A 321 6.81 2.71 14.50
CA GLN A 321 6.51 3.36 15.77
C GLN A 321 6.97 2.50 16.96
N PHE A 322 6.99 3.07 18.16
CA PHE A 322 7.35 2.35 19.40
C PHE A 322 6.15 2.03 20.30
N VAL A 323 4.94 2.46 19.92
CA VAL A 323 3.71 2.27 20.71
C VAL A 323 2.52 2.07 19.78
N GLY A 324 1.47 1.43 20.30
CA GLY A 324 0.14 1.42 19.66
C GLY A 324 -0.08 0.31 18.63
N VAL A 325 0.87 -0.63 18.49
CA VAL A 325 0.69 -1.86 17.70
C VAL A 325 0.49 -3.02 18.66
N GLU A 326 -0.63 -3.73 18.51
CA GLU A 326 -0.94 -4.93 19.29
C GLU A 326 0.06 -6.04 18.96
N CYS A 327 0.52 -6.77 19.97
CA CYS A 327 1.39 -7.91 19.75
C CYS A 327 0.64 -9.02 19.02
N GLY A 328 1.27 -9.55 17.97
CA GLY A 328 0.66 -10.54 17.08
C GLY A 328 0.06 -9.94 15.83
N ALA A 329 0.27 -8.63 15.60
CA ALA A 329 -0.15 -7.98 14.37
C ALA A 329 0.68 -8.51 13.20
N GLU A 330 0.00 -8.88 12.12
CA GLU A 330 0.57 -9.65 11.02
C GLU A 330 1.28 -8.75 10.00
N TYR A 331 2.30 -9.30 9.35
CA TYR A 331 2.94 -8.71 8.18
C TYR A 331 3.40 -9.77 7.19
N LEU A 332 3.60 -9.35 5.95
CA LEU A 332 4.28 -10.16 4.94
C LEU A 332 5.20 -9.30 4.09
N PHE A 333 6.22 -9.93 3.53
CA PHE A 333 7.01 -9.33 2.47
C PHE A 333 7.49 -10.38 1.45
N SER A 334 7.67 -9.98 0.20
CA SER A 334 8.39 -10.74 -0.80
C SER A 334 9.80 -10.19 -0.97
N LEU A 335 10.75 -11.11 -1.14
CA LEU A 335 12.14 -10.82 -1.49
C LEU A 335 12.39 -11.40 -2.88
N ASP A 336 12.58 -10.54 -3.88
CA ASP A 336 12.65 -10.96 -5.28
C ASP A 336 13.96 -10.51 -5.93
N ALA A 337 14.59 -11.41 -6.69
CA ALA A 337 15.66 -11.03 -7.61
C ALA A 337 15.03 -10.43 -8.86
N LEU A 338 15.25 -9.14 -9.07
CA LEU A 338 14.90 -8.52 -10.33
C LEU A 338 15.80 -9.07 -11.42
N ALA A 339 15.24 -9.67 -12.47
CA ALA A 339 16.05 -10.14 -13.59
C ALA A 339 17.01 -9.02 -14.04
N PRO A 340 18.33 -9.30 -14.20
CA PRO A 340 19.26 -8.31 -14.74
C PRO A 340 18.64 -7.75 -16.02
N PRO A 341 18.53 -6.42 -16.19
CA PRO A 341 17.99 -5.89 -17.43
C PRO A 341 18.86 -6.42 -18.56
N CYS A 342 18.26 -7.15 -19.48
CA CYS A 342 19.01 -7.70 -20.59
C CYS A 342 19.56 -6.55 -21.45
N ASP A 343 20.81 -6.64 -21.85
CA ASP A 343 21.37 -5.66 -22.78
C ASP A 343 20.94 -6.03 -24.21
N TYR A 344 19.79 -5.50 -24.65
CA TYR A 344 19.28 -5.69 -26.01
C TYR A 344 18.57 -4.45 -26.56
N ILE A 345 18.46 -4.36 -27.88
CA ILE A 345 17.64 -3.35 -28.54
C ILE A 345 16.38 -4.04 -29.07
N SER A 346 15.19 -3.54 -28.74
CA SER A 346 13.93 -4.11 -29.25
C SER A 346 13.95 -4.14 -30.79
N GLY A 347 13.82 -5.33 -31.37
CA GLY A 347 13.88 -5.57 -32.80
C GLY A 347 15.27 -5.81 -33.40
N ASP A 348 16.35 -5.72 -32.64
CA ASP A 348 17.70 -6.10 -33.08
C ASP A 348 17.93 -7.60 -32.83
N ILE A 349 17.30 -8.43 -33.68
CA ILE A 349 17.25 -9.89 -33.49
C ILE A 349 18.59 -10.53 -33.82
N ASN A 350 19.40 -9.90 -34.66
CA ASN A 350 20.71 -10.41 -35.06
C ASN A 350 21.89 -9.77 -34.30
N SER A 351 21.63 -8.83 -33.38
CA SER A 351 22.62 -8.10 -32.57
C SER A 351 23.63 -7.33 -33.42
N ASP A 352 23.14 -6.65 -34.46
CA ASP A 352 23.95 -5.79 -35.33
C ASP A 352 23.87 -4.30 -34.96
N GLY A 353 23.11 -3.97 -33.91
CA GLY A 353 22.88 -2.63 -33.39
C GLY A 353 21.73 -1.89 -34.06
N PHE A 354 21.00 -2.51 -34.98
CA PHE A 354 19.94 -1.85 -35.75
C PHE A 354 18.69 -2.71 -35.94
N ALA A 355 17.55 -2.26 -35.42
CA ALA A 355 16.26 -2.89 -35.66
C ALA A 355 15.72 -2.58 -37.08
N GLY A 356 15.78 -3.55 -37.99
CA GLY A 356 15.43 -3.37 -39.39
C GLY A 356 14.87 -4.59 -40.11
N GLY A 357 14.81 -4.51 -41.45
CA GLY A 357 14.32 -5.60 -42.29
C GLY A 357 15.22 -6.85 -42.25
N ILE A 358 16.49 -6.69 -41.88
CA ILE A 358 17.45 -7.80 -41.76
C ILE A 358 17.06 -8.68 -40.56
N ASP A 359 16.66 -8.09 -39.45
CA ASP A 359 16.18 -8.79 -38.25
C ASP A 359 14.94 -9.63 -38.52
N VAL A 360 13.99 -9.07 -39.28
CA VAL A 360 12.83 -9.84 -39.74
C VAL A 360 13.27 -11.08 -40.51
N THR A 361 14.23 -10.93 -41.43
CA THR A 361 14.73 -12.10 -42.18
C THR A 361 15.51 -13.08 -41.31
N TYR A 362 16.21 -12.60 -40.28
CA TYR A 362 16.90 -13.43 -39.30
C TYR A 362 15.89 -14.24 -38.48
N GLY A 363 14.89 -13.57 -37.90
CA GLY A 363 13.82 -14.21 -37.13
C GLY A 363 13.03 -15.24 -37.96
N ILE A 364 12.72 -14.96 -39.23
CA ILE A 364 12.09 -15.94 -40.13
C ILE A 364 12.99 -17.17 -40.31
N ARG A 365 14.31 -16.99 -40.45
CA ARG A 365 15.25 -18.11 -40.60
C ARG A 365 15.33 -18.93 -39.32
N TYR A 366 15.41 -18.27 -38.17
CA TYR A 366 15.39 -18.94 -36.88
C TYR A 366 14.14 -19.80 -36.68
N LEU A 367 12.93 -19.24 -36.89
CA LEU A 367 11.68 -19.98 -36.76
C LEU A 367 11.54 -21.14 -37.76
N LYS A 368 12.36 -21.18 -38.81
CA LYS A 368 12.47 -22.28 -39.76
C LYS A 368 13.56 -23.31 -39.41
N GLY A 369 14.13 -23.23 -38.20
CA GLY A 369 15.19 -24.12 -37.71
C GLY A 369 16.62 -23.63 -38.01
N GLY A 370 16.80 -22.34 -38.24
CA GLY A 370 18.11 -21.70 -38.37
C GLY A 370 18.82 -21.50 -37.02
N SER A 371 19.95 -20.79 -37.04
CA SER A 371 20.68 -20.43 -35.82
C SER A 371 19.81 -19.59 -34.88
N ALA A 372 19.94 -19.86 -33.58
CA ALA A 372 19.29 -19.08 -32.52
C ALA A 372 19.78 -17.62 -32.52
N PRO A 373 18.90 -16.64 -32.24
CA PRO A 373 19.33 -15.28 -31.94
C PRO A 373 20.42 -15.25 -30.86
N PRO A 374 21.44 -14.39 -31.02
CA PRO A 374 22.59 -14.33 -30.12
C PRO A 374 22.21 -13.84 -28.71
N ASP A 375 21.23 -12.94 -28.61
CA ASP A 375 20.80 -12.36 -27.34
C ASP A 375 19.69 -13.23 -26.74
N SER A 376 20.08 -14.08 -25.78
CA SER A 376 19.16 -14.88 -24.97
C SER A 376 19.10 -14.35 -23.55
N CYS A 377 17.89 -14.00 -23.13
CA CYS A 377 17.57 -13.48 -21.83
C CYS A 377 17.14 -14.58 -20.87
N ASN A 378 17.69 -14.53 -19.66
CA ASN A 378 17.16 -15.29 -18.53
C ASN A 378 16.35 -14.34 -17.64
N CYS A 379 15.06 -14.24 -17.94
CA CYS A 379 14.10 -13.38 -17.25
C CYS A 379 12.98 -14.24 -16.65
N PRO A 380 13.16 -14.83 -15.45
CA PRO A 380 12.10 -15.58 -14.78
C PRO A 380 10.85 -14.69 -14.57
N PRO A 381 9.62 -15.22 -14.72
CA PRO A 381 9.26 -16.64 -14.89
C PRO A 381 9.30 -17.15 -16.34
N ILE A 382 9.79 -16.37 -17.31
CA ILE A 382 9.80 -16.75 -18.72
C ILE A 382 10.76 -17.93 -18.94
N ALA A 383 10.31 -18.92 -19.72
CA ALA A 383 11.11 -20.10 -20.02
C ALA A 383 12.40 -19.73 -20.79
N PHE A 384 13.55 -20.13 -20.25
CA PHE A 384 14.85 -19.95 -20.88
C PHE A 384 15.11 -21.05 -21.95
N PRO A 385 15.69 -20.72 -23.13
CA PRO A 385 16.09 -19.39 -23.58
C PRO A 385 14.92 -18.55 -24.09
N PHE A 386 14.85 -17.29 -23.65
CA PHE A 386 13.92 -16.29 -24.19
C PHE A 386 14.68 -15.28 -25.05
N TYR A 387 14.26 -15.05 -26.29
CA TYR A 387 14.92 -14.12 -27.21
C TYR A 387 14.23 -12.75 -27.17
N ALA A 388 14.54 -11.96 -26.14
CA ALA A 388 13.81 -10.73 -25.80
C ALA A 388 13.82 -9.67 -26.92
N ALA A 389 14.92 -9.52 -27.66
CA ALA A 389 14.97 -8.62 -28.82
C ALA A 389 13.97 -8.98 -29.92
N GLY A 390 13.54 -10.24 -29.98
CA GLY A 390 12.56 -10.75 -30.92
C GLY A 390 11.10 -10.50 -30.51
N ASP A 391 10.80 -10.30 -29.23
CA ASP A 391 9.45 -9.94 -28.77
C ASP A 391 9.22 -8.44 -28.98
N VAL A 392 8.78 -8.10 -30.19
CA VAL A 392 8.54 -6.70 -30.58
C VAL A 392 7.09 -6.27 -30.38
N ASN A 393 6.22 -7.18 -29.94
CA ASN A 393 4.81 -6.90 -29.70
C ASN A 393 4.48 -6.80 -28.19
N GLY A 394 5.39 -7.25 -27.32
CA GLY A 394 5.35 -7.10 -25.86
C GLY A 394 4.54 -8.17 -25.16
N ASN A 395 4.37 -9.35 -25.75
CA ASN A 395 3.58 -10.46 -25.16
C ASN A 395 4.44 -11.51 -24.45
N CYS A 396 5.73 -11.22 -24.25
CA CYS A 396 6.69 -12.09 -23.59
C CYS A 396 6.89 -13.45 -24.30
N ALA A 397 6.71 -13.46 -25.63
CA ALA A 397 6.98 -14.63 -26.47
C ALA A 397 7.60 -14.19 -27.80
N PHE A 398 8.54 -14.99 -28.34
CA PHE A 398 9.09 -14.77 -29.68
C PHE A 398 8.58 -15.82 -30.66
N ASN A 399 7.72 -15.42 -31.60
CA ASN A 399 7.14 -16.28 -32.62
C ASN A 399 6.80 -15.52 -33.92
N GLY A 400 5.99 -16.13 -34.80
CA GLY A 400 5.65 -15.55 -36.10
C GLY A 400 4.78 -14.29 -36.04
N ILE A 401 4.09 -14.05 -34.91
CA ILE A 401 3.30 -12.85 -34.67
C ILE A 401 4.22 -11.64 -34.53
N ASP A 402 5.35 -11.79 -33.83
CA ASP A 402 6.36 -10.75 -33.69
C ASP A 402 6.90 -10.29 -35.03
N LEU A 403 7.21 -11.24 -35.90
CA LEU A 403 7.73 -10.93 -37.24
C LEU A 403 6.68 -10.21 -38.09
N THR A 404 5.40 -10.56 -37.91
CA THR A 404 4.28 -9.87 -38.58
C THR A 404 4.11 -8.44 -38.03
N PHE A 405 4.23 -8.28 -36.71
CA PHE A 405 4.19 -6.98 -36.04
C PHE A 405 5.35 -6.08 -36.48
N PHE A 406 6.58 -6.64 -36.54
CA PHE A 406 7.78 -5.95 -36.98
C PHE A 406 7.66 -5.46 -38.42
N VAL A 407 7.14 -6.30 -39.34
CA VAL A 407 6.86 -5.87 -40.72
C VAL A 407 5.83 -4.74 -40.73
N GLY A 408 4.84 -4.75 -39.83
CA GLY A 408 3.89 -3.65 -39.64
C GLY A 408 4.58 -2.35 -39.20
N TYR A 409 5.51 -2.43 -38.25
CA TYR A 409 6.34 -1.31 -37.82
C TYR A 409 7.18 -0.73 -38.96
N LEU A 410 7.89 -1.57 -39.71
CA LEU A 410 8.71 -1.13 -40.86
C LEU A 410 7.88 -0.49 -41.99
N LYS A 411 6.58 -0.81 -42.05
CA LYS A 411 5.61 -0.20 -42.98
C LYS A 411 4.95 1.08 -42.43
N GLY A 412 5.28 1.50 -41.21
CA GLY A 412 4.67 2.65 -40.54
C GLY A 412 3.23 2.41 -40.05
N ILE A 413 2.80 1.14 -39.95
CA ILE A 413 1.48 0.78 -39.42
C ILE A 413 1.51 0.73 -37.89
N GLN A 414 2.59 0.20 -37.31
CA GLN A 414 2.81 0.22 -35.86
C GLN A 414 3.66 1.43 -35.48
N PRO A 415 3.32 2.15 -34.40
CA PRO A 415 4.01 3.39 -34.03
C PRO A 415 5.41 3.15 -33.46
N THR A 416 5.59 2.05 -32.71
CA THR A 416 6.85 1.68 -32.06
C THR A 416 6.97 0.16 -31.95
N LEU A 417 8.20 -0.33 -31.83
CA LEU A 417 8.47 -1.67 -31.33
C LEU A 417 8.24 -1.66 -29.81
N ARG A 418 7.77 -2.79 -29.28
CA ARG A 418 7.51 -3.01 -27.85
C ARG A 418 8.51 -4.02 -27.31
N TYR A 419 8.43 -4.29 -26.01
CA TYR A 419 9.23 -5.29 -25.31
C TYR A 419 8.39 -5.92 -24.20
N CYS A 420 8.82 -7.08 -23.73
CA CYS A 420 8.24 -7.75 -22.57
C CYS A 420 8.53 -6.97 -21.28
N LEU A 421 7.50 -6.58 -20.53
CA LEU A 421 7.67 -5.84 -19.27
C LEU A 421 8.40 -6.64 -18.19
N ASP A 422 8.26 -7.97 -18.22
CA ASP A 422 8.97 -8.89 -17.32
C ASP A 422 10.43 -9.13 -17.76
N CYS A 423 10.86 -8.53 -18.87
CA CYS A 423 12.22 -8.63 -19.39
C CYS A 423 12.66 -7.33 -20.08
N PRO A 424 12.74 -6.20 -19.35
CA PRO A 424 13.08 -4.91 -19.91
C PRO A 424 14.55 -4.85 -20.34
N HIS A 425 14.86 -4.01 -21.34
CA HIS A 425 16.24 -3.80 -21.75
C HIS A 425 16.99 -2.74 -20.92
N ALA A 426 18.32 -2.83 -20.90
CA ALA A 426 19.21 -1.89 -20.20
C ALA A 426 18.95 -0.43 -20.60
N GLY A 427 18.32 0.35 -19.69
CA GLY A 427 18.01 1.76 -19.89
C GLY A 427 16.51 2.11 -19.84
N MET A 428 15.62 1.13 -19.84
CA MET A 428 14.23 1.31 -19.42
C MET A 428 14.03 0.51 -18.15
N SER A 429 14.07 1.18 -16.99
CA SER A 429 13.58 0.53 -15.77
C SER A 429 12.14 0.08 -16.04
N SER A 430 11.76 -1.09 -15.55
CA SER A 430 10.36 -1.42 -15.39
C SER A 430 9.70 -0.23 -14.69
N SER A 431 8.80 0.46 -15.39
CA SER A 431 7.74 1.16 -14.70
C SER A 431 6.98 0.08 -13.92
N PRO A 432 6.58 0.32 -12.66
CA PRO A 432 6.04 -0.73 -11.80
C PRO A 432 5.00 -1.54 -12.56
N VAL A 433 5.26 -2.85 -12.67
CA VAL A 433 4.32 -3.86 -13.15
C VAL A 433 3.04 -3.71 -12.32
N PRO A 434 1.85 -3.85 -12.93
CA PRO A 434 0.62 -3.25 -12.42
C PRO A 434 0.26 -3.75 -11.02
N ALA A 435 -0.40 -2.87 -10.27
CA ALA A 435 -0.99 -3.13 -8.96
C ALA A 435 -1.38 -4.60 -8.79
N VAL A 436 -0.86 -5.20 -7.71
CA VAL A 436 -1.34 -6.45 -7.13
C VAL A 436 -2.85 -6.49 -7.28
N ILE A 437 -3.32 -7.48 -8.01
CA ILE A 437 -4.75 -7.65 -8.26
C ILE A 437 -5.40 -7.95 -6.90
N PRO A 438 -6.28 -7.09 -6.35
CA PRO A 438 -7.07 -7.48 -5.20
C PRO A 438 -7.91 -8.70 -5.58
N CYS A 439 -7.95 -9.68 -4.67
CA CYS A 439 -8.61 -10.98 -4.78
C CYS A 439 -9.65 -11.05 -5.91
N GLN A 440 -9.31 -11.69 -7.03
CA GLN A 440 -10.30 -11.95 -8.08
C GLN A 440 -11.25 -13.08 -7.64
N PRO A 441 -12.57 -12.92 -7.81
CA PRO A 441 -13.54 -14.00 -7.60
C PRO A 441 -13.38 -15.10 -8.67
N PRO A 442 -13.89 -16.33 -8.41
CA PRO A 442 -13.78 -17.44 -9.36
C PRO A 442 -14.50 -17.10 -10.68
N PHE A 443 -13.84 -17.41 -11.79
CA PHE A 443 -14.40 -17.32 -13.14
C PHE A 443 -15.76 -18.03 -13.20
N LEU A 444 -16.81 -17.30 -13.53
CA LEU A 444 -18.05 -17.88 -14.02
C LEU A 444 -17.77 -18.43 -15.42
N ASP A 445 -17.83 -19.75 -15.56
CA ASP A 445 -17.88 -20.43 -16.86
C ASP A 445 -19.08 -19.88 -17.65
N GLU A 446 -18.82 -19.10 -18.71
CA GLU A 446 -19.80 -18.90 -19.77
C GLU A 446 -19.96 -20.19 -20.57
N GLY A 447 -20.70 -21.13 -20.00
CA GLY A 447 -21.23 -22.30 -20.68
C GLY A 447 -22.36 -21.92 -21.64
N GLY A 448 -22.01 -21.34 -22.78
CA GLY A 448 -22.88 -21.30 -23.95
C GLY A 448 -23.08 -22.71 -24.51
N GLY A 449 -24.17 -23.37 -24.11
CA GLY A 449 -24.57 -24.69 -24.60
C GLY A 449 -26.05 -24.73 -24.97
N SER A 450 -26.38 -24.32 -26.19
CA SER A 450 -27.67 -24.63 -26.81
C SER A 450 -27.67 -26.09 -27.30
N TRP A 451 -28.51 -26.97 -26.77
CA TRP A 451 -29.10 -28.11 -27.51
C TRP A 451 -30.36 -28.64 -26.77
N GLN A 452 -31.49 -28.55 -27.50
CA GLN A 452 -32.80 -29.22 -27.35
C GLN A 452 -33.73 -28.86 -26.19
#